data_AF-A0A560YVX9-F1
#
_entry.id   AF-A0A560YVX9-F1
#
_cell.length_a   1.000
_cell.length_b   1.000
_cell.length_c   1.000
_cell.angle_alpha   90.00
_cell.angle_beta   90.00
_cell.angle_gamma   90.00
#
_symmetry.space_group_name_H-M   'P 1'
#
loop_
_entity.id
_entity.type
_entity.pdbx_description
1 polymer ?
#
loop_
_entity_poly.entity_id
_entity_poly.type
_entity_poly.pdbx_seq_one_letter_code
_entity_poly.pdbx_strand_id
1 'polypeptide(L)'
;MNNSNPPNDRYLPLQSNLTNTSPLIIDTEADPQDILEGGLQRIRAGSDLLKTLHCLCFKHGDIEDIPHITHALYLLTQDGCDLLKVAQQRMMGWKASS
;
A
#
# COMPACT_ATOMS: atom_id res chain seq x y z
N MET A 1 -6.22 -31.34 -17.40
CA MET A 1 -5.40 -30.17 -17.80
C MET A 1 -6.13 -28.93 -17.32
N ASN A 2 -5.46 -28.13 -16.48
CA ASN A 2 -5.59 -26.67 -16.29
C ASN A 2 -4.82 -26.32 -15.01
N ASN A 3 -3.50 -26.42 -15.10
CA ASN A 3 -2.61 -25.84 -14.11
C ASN A 3 -2.49 -24.35 -14.46
N SER A 4 -3.48 -23.56 -14.08
CA SER A 4 -3.37 -22.10 -14.14
C SER A 4 -2.37 -21.70 -13.05
N ASN A 5 -1.08 -21.70 -13.39
CA ASN A 5 -0.12 -20.90 -12.66
C ASN A 5 -0.71 -19.48 -12.58
N PRO A 6 -0.85 -18.88 -11.39
CA PRO A 6 -1.22 -17.47 -11.33
C PRO A 6 -0.19 -16.71 -12.19
N PRO A 7 -0.62 -15.71 -12.98
CA PRO A 7 0.32 -14.92 -13.76
C PRO A 7 1.38 -14.42 -12.79
N ASN A 8 2.62 -14.83 -13.05
CA ASN A 8 3.79 -14.42 -12.29
C ASN A 8 4.12 -12.99 -12.75
N ASP A 9 3.16 -12.08 -12.53
CA ASP A 9 3.25 -10.70 -13.00
C ASP A 9 4.20 -9.98 -12.05
N ARG A 10 5.46 -9.92 -12.47
CA ARG A 10 6.52 -9.19 -11.78
C ARG A 10 6.03 -7.80 -11.36
N TYR A 11 5.29 -7.12 -12.21
CA TYR A 11 4.75 -5.79 -11.95
C TYR A 11 3.26 -5.87 -11.64
N LEU A 12 2.91 -5.73 -10.36
CA LEU A 12 1.52 -5.70 -9.91
C LEU A 12 1.02 -4.27 -9.74
N PRO A 13 -0.10 -3.86 -10.35
CA PRO A 13 -0.64 -2.53 -10.16
C PRO A 13 -1.16 -2.33 -8.72
N LEU A 14 -0.94 -1.14 -8.16
CA LEU A 14 -1.60 -0.74 -6.92
C LEU A 14 -3.12 -0.63 -7.13
N GLN A 15 -3.91 -0.99 -6.12
CA GLN A 15 -5.37 -0.92 -6.20
C GLN A 15 -5.91 0.53 -6.22
N SER A 16 -5.08 1.49 -5.80
CA SER A 16 -5.39 2.92 -5.76
C SER A 16 -5.33 3.61 -7.14
N ASN A 17 -4.85 2.92 -8.19
CA ASN A 17 -4.85 3.46 -9.55
C ASN A 17 -6.28 3.78 -10.02
N LEU A 18 -6.49 4.97 -10.59
CA LEU A 18 -7.82 5.47 -10.99
C LEU A 18 -8.20 5.21 -12.45
N THR A 19 -7.23 4.81 -13.28
CA THR A 19 -7.41 4.70 -14.73
C THR A 19 -7.03 3.33 -15.24
N ASN A 20 -7.42 3.03 -16.48
CA ASN A 20 -7.04 1.78 -17.15
C ASN A 20 -5.52 1.65 -17.34
N THR A 21 -4.79 2.78 -17.37
CA THR A 21 -3.33 2.78 -17.25
C THR A 21 -2.96 2.73 -15.77
N SER A 22 -2.13 1.75 -15.37
CA SER A 22 -1.66 1.59 -13.98
C SER A 22 -0.21 2.06 -13.85
N PRO A 23 0.05 3.37 -13.67
CA PRO A 23 1.41 3.91 -13.58
C PRO A 23 2.11 3.54 -12.27
N LEU A 24 1.35 3.30 -11.19
CA LEU A 24 1.90 2.91 -9.90
C LEU A 24 1.81 1.39 -9.74
N ILE A 25 2.97 0.76 -9.62
CA ILE A 25 3.15 -0.68 -9.63
C ILE A 25 4.11 -1.10 -8.51
N ILE A 26 3.94 -2.33 -8.06
CA ILE A 26 4.84 -3.05 -7.17
C ILE A 26 5.72 -3.94 -8.04
N ASP A 27 7.03 -3.75 -8.00
CA ASP A 27 7.98 -4.76 -8.50
C ASP A 27 8.05 -5.89 -7.46
N THR A 28 7.27 -6.95 -7.68
CA THR A 28 7.19 -8.11 -6.79
C THR A 28 8.49 -8.90 -6.72
N GLU A 29 9.43 -8.68 -7.63
CA GLU A 29 10.75 -9.31 -7.60
C GLU A 29 11.79 -8.52 -6.79
N ALA A 30 11.46 -7.31 -6.32
CA ALA A 30 12.32 -6.55 -5.41
C ALA A 30 12.60 -7.31 -4.10
N ASP A 31 13.58 -6.83 -3.34
CA ASP A 31 13.91 -7.38 -2.02
C ASP A 31 12.64 -7.36 -1.14
N PRO A 32 12.18 -8.51 -0.61
CA PRO A 32 11.00 -8.56 0.23
C PRO A 32 11.06 -7.62 1.45
N GLN A 33 12.26 -7.34 1.97
CA GLN A 33 12.46 -6.39 3.06
C GLN A 33 12.22 -4.95 2.58
N ASP A 34 12.66 -4.59 1.38
CA ASP A 34 12.41 -3.25 0.82
C ASP A 34 10.91 -3.03 0.56
N ILE A 35 10.21 -4.06 0.06
CA ILE A 35 8.75 -4.02 -0.13
C ILE A 35 8.04 -3.85 1.24
N LEU A 36 8.50 -4.59 2.27
CA LEU A 36 7.97 -4.50 3.63
C LEU A 36 8.18 -3.09 4.21
N GLU A 37 9.39 -2.56 4.18
CA GLU A 37 9.70 -1.22 4.71
C GLU A 37 8.93 -0.13 3.95
N GLY A 38 8.79 -0.25 2.62
CA GLY A 38 7.98 0.66 1.82
C GLY A 38 6.49 0.63 2.18
N GLY A 39 5.95 -0.55 2.52
CA GLY A 39 4.59 -0.71 3.03
C GLY A 39 4.42 -0.13 4.43
N LEU A 40 5.34 -0.45 5.36
CA LEU A 40 5.34 0.07 6.72
C LEU A 40 5.46 1.60 6.75
N GLN A 41 6.30 2.19 5.90
CA GLN A 41 6.44 3.64 5.80
C GLN A 41 5.10 4.31 5.47
N ARG A 42 4.35 3.78 4.50
CA ARG A 42 3.04 4.33 4.10
C ARG A 42 2.00 4.18 5.21
N ILE A 43 1.94 3.02 5.87
CA ILE A 43 1.02 2.81 7.00
C ILE A 43 1.35 3.76 8.16
N ARG A 44 2.63 3.96 8.49
CA ARG A 44 3.06 4.93 9.50
C ARG A 44 2.68 6.35 9.13
N ALA A 45 2.95 6.77 7.89
CA ALA A 45 2.56 8.09 7.39
C ALA A 45 1.04 8.30 7.44
N GLY A 46 0.25 7.30 7.04
CA GLY A 46 -1.20 7.32 7.16
C GLY A 46 -1.66 7.42 8.63
N SER A 47 -1.03 6.68 9.55
CA SER A 47 -1.35 6.76 10.97
C SER A 47 -1.08 8.16 11.55
N ASP A 48 0.06 8.76 11.21
CA ASP A 48 0.42 10.09 11.70
C ASP A 48 -0.46 11.20 11.08
N LEU A 49 -0.86 11.04 9.82
CA LEU A 49 -1.83 11.93 9.20
C LEU A 49 -3.23 11.78 9.83
N LEU A 50 -3.63 10.58 10.25
CA LEU A 50 -4.91 10.36 10.92
C LEU A 50 -4.95 11.02 12.30
N LYS A 51 -3.84 10.95 13.05
CA LYS A 51 -3.69 11.69 14.31
C LYS A 51 -3.81 13.20 14.09
N THR A 52 -3.20 13.71 13.02
CA THR A 52 -3.30 15.12 12.62
C THR A 52 -4.75 15.50 12.30
N LEU A 53 -5.44 14.72 11.47
CA LEU A 53 -6.85 14.94 11.13
C LEU A 53 -7.75 14.94 12.38
N HIS A 54 -7.56 13.97 13.27
CA HIS A 54 -8.31 13.88 14.52
C HIS A 54 -8.16 15.14 15.37
N CYS A 55 -6.94 15.68 15.47
CA CYS A 55 -6.68 16.93 16.18
C CYS A 55 -7.33 18.15 15.49
N LEU A 56 -7.24 18.23 14.16
CA LEU A 56 -7.81 19.33 13.36
C LEU A 56 -9.34 19.37 13.46
N CYS A 57 -10.02 18.23 13.29
CA CYS A 57 -11.48 18.15 13.41
C CYS A 57 -12.00 18.64 14.77
N PHE A 58 -11.19 18.49 15.83
CA PHE A 58 -11.54 18.94 17.18
C PHE A 58 -11.29 20.45 17.42
N LYS A 59 -10.39 21.06 16.63
CA LYS A 59 -9.85 22.41 16.91
C LYS A 59 -10.06 23.43 15.79
N HIS A 60 -11.14 23.32 15.00
CA HIS A 60 -11.48 24.20 13.85
C HIS A 60 -10.81 23.82 12.51
N GLY A 61 -10.80 22.53 12.15
CA GLY A 61 -10.42 22.12 10.79
C GLY A 61 -11.31 22.78 9.76
N ASP A 62 -10.72 23.35 8.71
CA ASP A 62 -11.47 23.82 7.56
C ASP A 62 -12.22 22.62 6.95
N ILE A 63 -13.52 22.75 6.73
CA ILE A 63 -14.36 21.64 6.25
C ILE A 63 -13.88 21.19 4.87
N GLU A 64 -13.25 22.09 4.11
CA GLU A 64 -12.67 21.81 2.79
C GLU A 64 -11.41 20.93 2.85
N ASP A 65 -10.64 20.98 3.95
CA ASP A 65 -9.41 20.19 4.10
C ASP A 65 -9.70 18.71 4.42
N ILE A 66 -10.84 18.43 5.04
CA ILE A 66 -11.19 17.08 5.52
C ILE A 66 -11.23 16.05 4.37
N PRO A 67 -11.93 16.29 3.24
CA PRO A 67 -11.92 15.37 2.10
C PRO A 67 -10.53 15.13 1.52
N HIS A 68 -9.69 16.17 1.44
CA HIS A 68 -8.33 16.06 0.90
C HIS A 68 -7.42 15.20 1.78
N ILE A 69 -7.46 15.44 3.10
CA ILE A 69 -6.70 14.65 4.08
C ILE A 69 -7.23 13.22 4.12
N THR A 70 -8.56 13.03 4.08
CA THR A 70 -9.19 11.71 4.04
C THR A 70 -8.78 10.93 2.79
N HIS A 71 -8.70 11.60 1.63
CA HIS A 71 -8.25 10.96 0.40
C HIS A 71 -6.78 10.55 0.47
N ALA A 72 -5.89 11.42 0.98
CA ALA A 72 -4.49 11.07 1.19
C ALA A 72 -4.32 9.89 2.16
N LEU A 73 -5.12 9.85 3.24
CA LEU A 73 -5.18 8.72 4.16
C LEU A 73 -5.57 7.42 3.47
N TYR A 74 -6.61 7.46 2.63
CA TYR A 74 -7.06 6.30 1.87
C TYR A 74 -5.93 5.78 0.96
N LEU A 75 -5.27 6.65 0.19
CA LEU A 75 -4.17 6.26 -0.70
C LEU A 75 -3.00 5.62 0.06
N LEU A 76 -2.52 6.28 1.13
CA LEU A 76 -1.41 5.76 1.94
C LEU A 76 -1.73 4.40 2.56
N THR A 77 -2.97 4.24 3.06
CA THR A 77 -3.39 3.00 3.71
C THR A 77 -3.55 1.87 2.68
N GLN A 78 -4.19 2.15 1.54
CA GLN A 78 -4.38 1.18 0.48
C GLN A 78 -3.05 0.71 -0.12
N ASP A 79 -2.18 1.66 -0.50
CA ASP A 79 -0.85 1.36 -1.03
C ASP A 79 0.01 0.58 -0.03
N GLY A 80 -0.06 0.97 1.24
CA GLY A 80 0.63 0.27 2.33
C GLY A 80 0.15 -1.18 2.46
N CYS A 81 -1.16 -1.41 2.45
CA CYS A 81 -1.74 -2.76 2.50
C CYS A 81 -1.35 -3.62 1.30
N ASP A 82 -1.34 -3.05 0.09
CA ASP A 82 -0.94 -3.74 -1.13
C ASP A 82 0.52 -4.22 -1.05
N LEU A 83 1.43 -3.33 -0.63
CA LEU A 83 2.84 -3.66 -0.42
C LEU A 83 3.04 -4.72 0.67
N LEU A 84 2.37 -4.58 1.82
CA LEU A 84 2.47 -5.55 2.92
C LEU A 84 1.98 -6.93 2.51
N LYS A 85 0.92 -7.01 1.69
CA LYS A 85 0.42 -8.27 1.15
C LYS A 85 1.44 -8.96 0.25
N VAL A 86 2.08 -8.21 -0.67
CA VAL A 86 3.14 -8.75 -1.54
C VAL A 86 4.37 -9.15 -0.73
N ALA A 87 4.81 -8.32 0.21
CA ALA A 87 5.93 -8.63 1.10
C ALA A 87 5.67 -9.93 1.88
N GLN A 88 4.48 -10.06 2.48
CA GLN A 88 4.09 -11.26 3.22
C GLN A 88 4.10 -12.50 2.32
N GLN A 89 3.55 -12.41 1.10
CA GLN A 89 3.56 -13.52 0.14
C GLN A 89 5.00 -13.94 -0.23
N ARG A 90 5.88 -12.97 -0.48
CA ARG A 90 7.29 -13.20 -0.82
C ARG A 90 8.08 -13.80 0.33
N MET A 91 7.88 -13.30 1.54
CA MET A 91 8.54 -13.79 2.75
C MET A 91 8.04 -15.18 3.17
N MET A 92 6.74 -15.48 3.03
CA MET A 92 6.18 -16.82 3.30
C MET A 92 6.46 -17.82 2.17
N GLY A 93 6.68 -17.33 0.94
CA GLY A 93 7.13 -18.11 -0.21
C GLY A 93 8.62 -18.48 -0.14
N TRP A 94 9.43 -17.71 0.61
CA TRP A 94 10.77 -18.09 1.03
C TRP A 94 10.68 -19.11 2.18
N LYS A 95 10.36 -20.36 1.87
CA LYS A 95 10.64 -21.45 2.81
C LYS A 95 12.15 -21.43 3.06
N ALA A 96 12.53 -21.23 4.32
CA ALA A 96 13.90 -21.30 4.80
C ALA A 96 14.64 -22.45 4.11
N SER A 97 15.82 -22.15 3.56
CA SER A 97 16.72 -23.16 3.00
C SER A 97 16.92 -24.28 4.02
N SER A 98 16.40 -25.46 3.66
CA SER A 98 16.68 -26.83 4.16
C SER A 98 16.82 -27.03 5.67
#